data_AF-A0A835UBT4-F1
#
_entry.id   AF-A0A835UBT4-F1
#
_cell.length_a   1.000
_cell.length_b   1.000
_cell.length_c   1.000
_cell.angle_alpha   90.00
_cell.angle_beta   90.00
_cell.angle_gamma   90.00
#
_symmetry.space_group_name_H-M   'P 1'
#
loop_
_entity.id
_entity.type
_entity.pdbx_description
1 polymer ?
#
loop_
_entity_poly.entity_id
_entity_poly.type
_entity_poly.pdbx_seq_one_letter_code
_entity_poly.pdbx_strand_id
1 'polypeptide(L)'
;MEKERHFVTYVIVFFATSRGIVLKNLARRFICEVQLPKAQAFYGFHIVIKNIHSEMYCLLLETYIKGSAKKSHLFCAIKKVPYVARKVKWALRQIDAFETFSNKLISWDEGFCCDFTCLLYSLRNTKLFKERVQKIVADTFVIEKEFLFDALPCTLVRMNADLMSQ
;
A
#
# COMPACT_ATOMS: atom_id res chain seq x y z
N MET A 1 -15.33 -8.70 20.51
CA MET A 1 -15.27 -7.39 21.18
C MET A 1 -13.84 -6.88 21.35
N GLU A 2 -13.00 -7.45 22.24
CA GLU A 2 -11.64 -6.91 22.47
C GLU A 2 -10.62 -7.27 21.38
N LYS A 3 -10.64 -8.53 20.89
CA LYS A 3 -9.80 -8.98 19.75
C LYS A 3 -10.09 -8.21 18.46
N GLU A 4 -11.35 -7.95 18.17
CA GLU A 4 -11.79 -7.15 17.02
C GLU A 4 -11.36 -5.68 17.16
N ARG A 5 -11.51 -5.10 18.35
CA ARG A 5 -11.02 -3.74 18.64
C ARG A 5 -9.51 -3.65 18.45
N HIS A 6 -8.77 -4.65 18.92
CA HIS A 6 -7.33 -4.74 18.71
C HIS A 6 -6.98 -4.81 17.22
N PHE A 7 -7.65 -5.69 16.45
CA PHE A 7 -7.47 -5.80 15.01
C PHE A 7 -7.71 -4.46 14.30
N VAL A 8 -8.89 -3.86 14.50
CA VAL A 8 -9.25 -2.57 13.87
C VAL A 8 -8.27 -1.46 14.26
N THR A 9 -7.83 -1.42 15.52
CA THR A 9 -6.83 -0.45 15.98
C THR A 9 -5.52 -0.59 15.21
N TYR A 10 -5.01 -1.81 15.05
CA TYR A 10 -3.77 -2.07 14.31
C TYR A 10 -3.91 -1.78 12.81
N VAL A 11 -5.07 -2.08 12.21
CA VAL A 11 -5.37 -1.69 10.81
C VAL A 11 -5.30 -0.17 10.63
N ILE A 12 -5.95 0.60 11.52
CA ILE A 12 -5.95 2.06 11.45
C ILE A 12 -4.53 2.61 11.60
N VAL A 13 -3.77 2.12 12.59
CA VAL A 13 -2.37 2.54 12.82
C VAL A 13 -1.49 2.18 11.62
N PHE A 14 -1.70 1.01 11.00
CA PHE A 14 -1.00 0.57 9.79
C PHE A 14 -1.23 1.51 8.61
N PHE A 15 -2.48 1.83 8.32
CA PHE A 15 -2.79 2.74 7.20
C PHE A 15 -2.41 4.20 7.49
N ALA A 16 -2.49 4.66 8.73
CA ALA A 16 -2.01 5.98 9.12
C ALA A 16 -0.48 6.12 8.96
N THR A 17 0.29 5.06 9.20
CA THR A 17 1.76 5.09 9.10
C THR A 17 2.31 4.83 7.70
N SER A 18 1.69 3.93 6.94
CA SER A 18 2.20 3.49 5.63
C SER A 18 1.98 4.51 4.50
N ARG A 19 0.96 5.38 4.60
CA ARG A 19 0.55 6.29 3.51
C ARG A 19 1.51 7.47 3.24
N GLY A 20 2.43 7.78 4.16
CA GLY A 20 3.44 8.83 3.97
C GLY A 20 4.56 8.48 2.98
N ILE A 21 4.96 7.20 2.93
CA ILE A 21 5.96 6.68 1.96
C ILE A 21 5.37 6.72 0.54
N VAL A 22 4.07 6.42 0.50
CA VAL A 22 3.25 6.32 -0.69
C VAL A 22 3.17 7.66 -1.43
N LEU A 23 2.70 8.69 -0.75
CA LEU A 23 2.49 10.02 -1.32
C LEU A 23 3.77 10.64 -1.92
N LYS A 24 4.92 10.46 -1.26
CA LYS A 24 6.21 11.01 -1.70
C LYS A 24 6.68 10.42 -3.03
N ASN A 25 6.35 9.16 -3.32
CA ASN A 25 6.75 8.51 -4.57
C ASN A 25 5.89 8.96 -5.77
N LEU A 26 4.57 9.02 -5.57
CA LEU A 26 3.61 9.49 -6.59
C LEU A 26 3.90 10.92 -7.05
N ALA A 27 4.06 11.84 -6.08
CA ALA A 27 4.24 13.25 -6.37
C ALA A 27 5.60 13.55 -7.04
N ARG A 28 6.67 12.82 -6.67
CA ARG A 28 8.03 13.15 -7.12
C ARG A 28 8.41 12.49 -8.46
N ARG A 29 7.93 11.27 -8.74
CA ARG A 29 8.42 10.48 -9.88
C ARG A 29 7.35 10.28 -10.97
N PHE A 30 6.13 9.89 -10.62
CA PHE A 30 5.11 9.54 -11.63
C PHE A 30 4.58 10.71 -12.44
N ILE A 31 4.26 11.84 -11.79
CA ILE A 31 3.79 13.04 -12.50
C ILE A 31 4.84 13.60 -13.46
N CYS A 32 6.12 13.54 -13.07
CA CYS A 32 7.22 14.07 -13.87
C CYS A 32 7.62 13.15 -15.03
N GLU A 33 7.53 11.82 -14.86
CA GLU A 33 7.92 10.84 -15.89
C GLU A 33 6.84 10.64 -16.96
N VAL A 34 5.55 10.89 -16.64
CA VAL A 34 4.44 10.72 -17.58
C VAL A 34 4.16 12.02 -18.31
N GLN A 35 4.40 12.03 -19.63
CA GLN A 35 4.17 13.21 -20.46
C GLN A 35 2.73 13.32 -21.03
N LEU A 36 1.90 12.30 -20.83
CA LEU A 36 0.52 12.30 -21.33
C LEU A 36 -0.38 13.14 -20.39
N PRO A 37 -1.00 14.25 -20.86
CA PRO A 37 -1.79 15.14 -20.00
C PRO A 37 -2.97 14.45 -19.31
N LYS A 38 -3.63 13.51 -20.00
CA LYS A 38 -4.73 12.72 -19.44
C LYS A 38 -4.27 11.87 -18.24
N ALA A 39 -3.06 11.34 -18.31
CA ALA A 39 -2.50 10.54 -17.23
C ALA A 39 -1.98 11.40 -16.08
N GLN A 40 -1.41 12.58 -16.37
CA GLN A 40 -1.09 13.56 -15.34
C GLN A 40 -2.34 14.01 -14.57
N ALA A 41 -3.45 14.27 -15.27
CA ALA A 41 -4.72 14.61 -14.64
C ALA A 41 -5.21 13.48 -13.71
N PHE A 42 -5.16 12.22 -14.18
CA PHE A 42 -5.48 11.06 -13.34
C PHE A 42 -4.60 10.99 -12.09
N TYR A 43 -3.27 11.08 -12.24
CA TYR A 43 -2.36 11.05 -11.11
C TYR A 43 -2.55 12.23 -10.15
N GLY A 44 -2.92 13.41 -10.65
CA GLY A 44 -3.30 14.55 -9.83
C GLY A 44 -4.51 14.25 -8.94
N PHE A 45 -5.59 13.72 -9.50
CA PHE A 45 -6.76 13.27 -8.72
C PHE A 45 -6.41 12.15 -7.74
N HIS A 46 -5.59 11.20 -8.17
CA HIS A 46 -5.13 10.11 -7.32
C HIS A 46 -4.35 10.64 -6.09
N ILE A 47 -3.48 11.63 -6.26
CA ILE A 47 -2.77 12.27 -5.14
C ILE A 47 -3.76 12.94 -4.18
N VAL A 48 -4.77 13.65 -4.70
CA VAL A 48 -5.81 14.26 -3.86
C VAL A 48 -6.54 13.21 -3.03
N ILE A 49 -7.00 12.12 -3.67
CA ILE A 49 -7.68 11.01 -2.99
C ILE A 49 -6.78 10.40 -1.91
N LYS A 50 -5.48 10.17 -2.21
CA LYS A 50 -4.54 9.61 -1.22
C LYS A 50 -4.31 10.55 -0.04
N ASN A 51 -4.30 11.87 -0.25
CA ASN A 51 -4.23 12.85 0.84
C ASN A 51 -5.48 12.79 1.72
N ILE A 52 -6.67 12.76 1.11
CA ILE A 52 -7.95 12.62 1.84
C ILE A 52 -7.96 11.32 2.64
N HIS A 53 -7.53 10.20 2.04
CA HIS A 53 -7.42 8.93 2.76
C HIS A 53 -6.45 9.03 3.94
N SER A 54 -5.30 9.69 3.76
CA SER A 54 -4.33 9.88 4.85
C SER A 54 -4.94 10.67 6.01
N GLU A 55 -5.65 11.76 5.72
CA GLU A 55 -6.34 12.57 6.73
C GLU A 55 -7.46 11.79 7.43
N MET A 56 -8.27 11.05 6.66
CA MET A 56 -9.31 10.17 7.20
C MET A 56 -8.74 9.19 8.24
N TYR A 57 -7.63 8.48 7.93
CA TYR A 57 -7.02 7.57 8.90
C TYR A 57 -6.46 8.28 10.13
N CYS A 58 -5.90 9.48 9.97
CA CYS A 58 -5.48 10.30 11.11
C CYS A 58 -6.68 10.67 12.00
N LEU A 59 -7.81 11.07 11.42
CA LEU A 59 -9.04 11.38 12.18
C LEU A 59 -9.63 10.15 12.87
N LEU A 60 -9.60 8.98 12.22
CA LEU A 60 -10.00 7.71 12.83
C LEU A 60 -9.10 7.37 14.02
N LEU A 61 -7.79 7.55 13.88
CA LEU A 61 -6.83 7.36 14.96
C LEU A 61 -7.12 8.28 16.15
N GLU A 62 -7.38 9.56 15.91
CA GLU A 62 -7.74 10.57 16.93
C GLU A 62 -9.09 10.27 17.62
N THR A 63 -10.05 9.74 16.86
CA THR A 63 -11.39 9.42 17.34
C THR A 63 -11.38 8.17 18.22
N TYR A 64 -10.80 7.08 17.74
CA TYR A 64 -10.87 5.76 18.38
C TYR A 64 -9.77 5.50 19.42
N ILE A 65 -8.63 6.19 19.35
CA ILE A 65 -7.50 5.97 20.26
C ILE A 65 -7.25 7.24 21.07
N LYS A 66 -7.80 7.28 22.29
CA LYS A 66 -7.57 8.38 23.23
C LYS A 66 -6.23 8.23 23.95
N GLY A 67 -5.55 9.37 24.18
CA GLY A 67 -4.30 9.46 24.94
C GLY A 67 -3.02 9.42 24.08
N SER A 68 -2.19 10.45 24.21
CA SER A 68 -0.94 10.61 23.43
C SER A 68 0.07 9.48 23.68
N ALA A 69 0.16 8.97 24.92
CA ALA A 69 1.07 7.88 25.27
C ALA A 69 0.71 6.57 24.53
N LYS A 70 -0.60 6.24 24.45
CA LYS A 70 -1.08 5.02 23.77
C LYS A 70 -0.84 5.09 22.26
N LYS A 71 -1.07 6.25 21.65
CA LYS A 71 -0.74 6.48 20.23
C LYS A 71 0.75 6.30 19.98
N SER A 72 1.59 6.94 20.78
CA SER A 72 3.06 6.85 20.65
C SER A 72 3.55 5.41 20.80
N HIS A 73 2.99 4.66 21.74
CA HIS A 73 3.28 3.24 21.90
C HIS A 73 2.90 2.42 20.66
N LEU A 74 1.69 2.61 20.11
CA LEU A 74 1.23 1.92 18.90
C LEU A 74 2.07 2.25 17.66
N PHE A 75 2.46 3.52 17.51
CA PHE A 75 3.38 3.95 16.46
C PHE A 75 4.78 3.33 16.60
N CYS A 76 5.25 3.10 17.82
CA CYS A 76 6.51 2.40 18.06
C CYS A 76 6.37 0.90 17.80
N ALA A 77 5.27 0.29 18.23
CA ALA A 77 4.99 -1.12 18.05
C ALA A 77 4.93 -1.49 16.56
N ILE A 78 4.25 -0.68 15.74
CA ILE A 78 4.12 -1.00 14.31
C ILE A 78 5.45 -0.93 13.56
N LYS A 79 6.36 -0.04 13.96
CA LYS A 79 7.72 0.02 13.40
C LYS A 79 8.56 -1.22 13.73
N LYS A 80 8.23 -1.93 14.81
CA LYS A 80 8.91 -3.17 15.23
C LYS A 80 8.35 -4.41 14.55
N VAL A 81 7.21 -4.32 13.89
CA VAL A 81 6.61 -5.47 13.19
C VAL A 81 7.48 -5.83 11.97
N PRO A 82 8.06 -7.04 11.90
CA PRO A 82 8.98 -7.43 10.83
C PRO A 82 8.37 -7.30 9.43
N TYR A 83 7.06 -7.58 9.29
CA TYR A 83 6.31 -7.39 8.06
C TYR A 83 6.40 -5.95 7.55
N VAL A 84 6.24 -4.95 8.42
CA VAL A 84 6.27 -3.53 8.02
C VAL A 84 7.63 -3.17 7.44
N ALA A 85 8.71 -3.63 8.07
CA ALA A 85 10.07 -3.43 7.57
C ALA A 85 10.28 -4.11 6.20
N ARG A 86 9.77 -5.33 6.01
CA ARG A 86 9.84 -6.05 4.73
C ARG A 86 9.02 -5.39 3.63
N LYS A 87 7.79 -4.97 3.90
CA LYS A 87 6.93 -4.25 2.96
C LYS A 87 7.58 -2.95 2.51
N VAL A 88 8.12 -2.17 3.45
CA VAL A 88 8.84 -0.93 3.15
C VAL A 88 10.09 -1.22 2.31
N LYS A 89 10.89 -2.24 2.68
CA LYS A 89 12.08 -2.64 1.91
C LYS A 89 11.73 -3.12 0.50
N TRP A 90 10.66 -3.87 0.34
CA TRP A 90 10.16 -4.31 -0.97
C TRP A 90 9.68 -3.12 -1.80
N ALA A 91 8.86 -2.23 -1.22
CA ALA A 91 8.38 -1.04 -1.91
C ALA A 91 9.54 -0.14 -2.35
N LEU A 92 10.52 0.11 -1.48
CA LEU A 92 11.72 0.86 -1.82
C LEU A 92 12.53 0.20 -2.93
N ARG A 93 12.65 -1.14 -2.94
CA ARG A 93 13.30 -1.86 -4.05
C ARG A 93 12.57 -1.66 -5.38
N GLN A 94 11.23 -1.69 -5.39
CA GLN A 94 10.47 -1.44 -6.62
C GLN A 94 10.56 0.04 -7.07
N ILE A 95 10.69 0.95 -6.11
CA ILE A 95 10.82 2.40 -6.35
C ILE A 95 12.22 2.76 -6.86
N ASP A 96 13.27 2.20 -6.28
CA ASP A 96 14.68 2.51 -6.55
C ASP A 96 15.34 1.59 -7.56
N ALA A 97 14.72 0.48 -7.93
CA ALA A 97 15.12 -0.22 -9.13
C ALA A 97 15.00 0.76 -10.30
N PHE A 98 16.14 1.14 -10.87
CA PHE A 98 16.27 1.88 -12.12
C PHE A 98 15.62 1.16 -13.33
N GLU A 99 15.01 0.00 -13.09
CA GLU A 99 14.25 -0.73 -14.07
C GLU A 99 13.00 0.07 -14.48
N THR A 100 12.71 -0.03 -15.77
CA THR A 100 11.76 0.76 -16.55
C THR A 100 10.47 1.18 -15.84
N PHE A 101 9.90 2.32 -16.25
CA PHE A 101 8.59 2.85 -15.80
C PHE A 101 7.48 1.78 -15.62
N SER A 102 7.50 0.72 -16.43
CA SER A 102 6.63 -0.46 -16.29
C SER A 102 6.70 -1.17 -14.93
N ASN A 103 7.88 -1.33 -14.33
CA ASN A 103 8.01 -1.94 -13.00
C ASN A 103 7.41 -1.06 -11.91
N LYS A 104 7.52 0.26 -12.07
CA LYS A 104 6.96 1.23 -11.13
C LYS A 104 5.43 1.15 -11.13
N LEU A 105 4.84 1.05 -12.32
CA LEU A 105 3.38 0.99 -12.53
C LEU A 105 2.72 -0.17 -11.76
N ILE A 106 3.26 -1.38 -11.84
CA ILE A 106 2.61 -2.62 -11.33
C ILE A 106 2.52 -2.67 -9.78
N SER A 107 3.24 -1.82 -9.06
CA SER A 107 3.45 -1.99 -7.62
C SER A 107 2.29 -1.58 -6.71
N TRP A 108 1.20 -0.97 -7.21
CA TRP A 108 0.33 -0.20 -6.31
C TRP A 108 -1.17 -0.24 -6.58
N ASP A 109 -1.93 -0.52 -5.51
CA ASP A 109 -3.35 -0.85 -5.60
C ASP A 109 -4.24 0.01 -4.69
N GLU A 110 -5.31 0.47 -5.32
CA GLU A 110 -6.65 0.77 -4.79
C GLU A 110 -7.53 0.71 -6.05
N GLY A 111 -7.97 -0.49 -6.47
CA GLY A 111 -8.99 -0.80 -7.48
C GLY A 111 -8.94 0.03 -8.77
N PHE A 112 -9.55 1.22 -8.76
CA PHE A 112 -9.51 2.21 -9.85
C PHE A 112 -8.09 2.55 -10.34
N CYS A 113 -7.11 2.50 -9.45
CA CYS A 113 -5.70 2.74 -9.79
C CYS A 113 -5.08 1.56 -10.54
N CYS A 114 -5.56 0.33 -10.29
CA CYS A 114 -5.10 -0.88 -10.96
C CYS A 114 -5.54 -0.88 -12.43
N ASP A 115 -6.81 -0.57 -12.71
CA ASP A 115 -7.34 -0.51 -14.09
C ASP A 115 -6.59 0.51 -14.94
N PHE A 116 -6.38 1.71 -14.37
CA PHE A 116 -5.64 2.76 -15.05
C PHE A 116 -4.18 2.39 -15.29
N THR A 117 -3.55 1.70 -14.35
CA THR A 117 -2.19 1.18 -14.48
C THR A 117 -2.10 0.13 -15.58
N CYS A 118 -3.06 -0.80 -15.64
CA CYS A 118 -3.17 -1.81 -16.69
C CYS A 118 -3.35 -1.17 -18.07
N LEU A 119 -4.17 -0.11 -18.15
CA LEU A 119 -4.34 0.68 -19.38
C LEU A 119 -3.04 1.37 -19.80
N LEU A 120 -2.34 2.04 -18.89
CA LEU A 120 -1.05 2.66 -19.20
C LEU A 120 0.00 1.62 -19.62
N TYR A 121 -0.01 0.44 -19.00
CA TYR A 121 0.88 -0.65 -19.35
C TYR A 121 0.55 -1.24 -20.75
N SER A 122 -0.74 -1.32 -21.12
CA SER A 122 -1.16 -1.85 -22.42
C SER A 122 -0.80 -0.93 -23.57
N LEU A 123 -0.84 0.39 -23.35
CA LEU A 123 -0.47 1.44 -24.29
C LEU A 123 1.05 1.59 -24.50
N ARG A 124 1.88 0.83 -23.78
CA ARG A 124 3.34 0.92 -23.85
C ARG A 124 3.91 0.00 -24.93
N ASN A 125 4.84 0.56 -25.74
CA ASN A 125 5.56 -0.18 -26.77
C ASN A 125 6.52 -1.23 -26.20
N THR A 126 7.22 -0.91 -25.10
CA THR A 126 8.16 -1.82 -24.44
C THR A 126 7.52 -2.43 -23.20
N LYS A 127 7.10 -3.69 -23.31
CA LYS A 127 6.51 -4.48 -22.22
C LYS A 127 7.60 -5.26 -21.49
N LEU A 128 7.37 -5.53 -20.21
CA LEU A 128 8.21 -6.43 -19.44
C LEU A 128 7.96 -7.88 -19.88
N PHE A 129 8.97 -8.71 -19.68
CA PHE A 129 8.83 -10.16 -19.78
C PHE A 129 7.73 -10.67 -18.84
N LYS A 130 6.93 -11.61 -19.31
CA LYS A 130 5.78 -12.14 -18.57
C LYS A 130 6.21 -12.72 -17.22
N GLU A 131 7.37 -13.35 -17.19
CA GLU A 131 7.99 -13.96 -16.01
C GLU A 131 8.30 -12.89 -14.95
N ARG A 132 8.72 -11.69 -15.37
CA ARG A 132 9.01 -10.58 -14.46
C ARG A 132 7.72 -10.03 -13.85
N VAL A 133 6.67 -9.86 -14.66
CA VAL A 133 5.35 -9.41 -14.18
C VAL A 133 4.78 -10.42 -13.19
N GLN A 134 4.79 -11.71 -13.53
CA GLN A 134 4.34 -12.78 -12.66
C GLN A 134 5.12 -12.81 -11.35
N LYS A 135 6.43 -12.61 -11.40
CA LYS A 135 7.27 -12.51 -10.19
C LYS A 135 6.89 -11.32 -9.32
N ILE A 136 6.67 -10.14 -9.90
CA ILE A 136 6.25 -8.96 -9.11
C ILE A 136 4.91 -9.23 -8.43
N VAL A 137 3.93 -9.78 -9.15
CA VAL A 137 2.61 -10.10 -8.59
C VAL A 137 2.71 -11.18 -7.51
N ALA A 138 3.50 -12.24 -7.74
CA ALA A 138 3.71 -13.31 -6.77
C ALA A 138 4.43 -12.80 -5.50
N ASP A 139 5.47 -11.98 -5.66
CA ASP A 139 6.18 -11.37 -4.53
C ASP A 139 5.23 -10.48 -3.70
N THR A 140 4.38 -9.68 -4.35
CA THR A 140 3.34 -8.88 -3.68
C THR A 140 2.38 -9.77 -2.90
N PHE A 141 1.88 -10.85 -3.53
CA PHE A 141 0.94 -11.77 -2.91
C PHE A 141 1.53 -12.44 -1.65
N VAL A 142 2.79 -12.88 -1.71
CA VAL A 142 3.48 -13.47 -0.55
C VAL A 142 3.59 -12.46 0.58
N ILE A 143 3.93 -11.21 0.28
CA ILE A 143 3.99 -10.14 1.29
C ILE A 143 2.60 -9.90 1.87
N GLU A 144 1.56 -9.71 1.07
CA GLU A 144 0.22 -9.44 1.61
C GLU A 144 -0.37 -10.62 2.38
N LYS A 145 -0.04 -11.87 2.03
CA LYS A 145 -0.37 -13.03 2.88
C LYS A 145 0.30 -12.90 4.25
N GLU A 146 1.59 -12.62 4.30
CA GLU A 146 2.29 -12.44 5.58
C GLU A 146 1.63 -11.38 6.48
N PHE A 147 0.99 -10.36 5.90
CA PHE A 147 0.17 -9.42 6.67
C PHE A 147 -1.04 -10.08 7.33
N LEU A 148 -1.83 -10.81 6.56
CA LEU A 148 -3.14 -11.34 6.95
C LEU A 148 -3.04 -12.64 7.76
N PHE A 149 -1.91 -13.34 7.71
CA PHE A 149 -1.70 -14.61 8.43
C PHE A 149 -0.76 -14.47 9.63
N ASP A 150 0.29 -13.64 9.53
CA ASP A 150 1.30 -13.53 10.60
C ASP A 150 1.20 -12.20 11.36
N ALA A 151 1.25 -11.07 10.65
CA ALA A 151 1.35 -9.75 11.30
C ALA A 151 0.03 -9.31 11.95
N LEU A 152 -1.09 -9.57 11.29
CA LEU A 152 -2.43 -9.24 11.77
C LEU A 152 -3.43 -10.32 11.30
N PRO A 153 -3.51 -11.47 12.01
CA PRO A 153 -4.32 -12.61 11.59
C PRO A 153 -5.79 -12.24 11.36
N CYS A 154 -6.32 -12.52 10.17
CA CYS A 154 -7.73 -12.27 9.84
C CYS A 154 -8.71 -13.06 10.73
N THR A 155 -8.23 -14.13 11.37
CA THR A 155 -8.97 -14.90 12.37
C THR A 155 -9.36 -14.09 13.60
N LEU A 156 -8.67 -12.97 13.90
CA LEU A 156 -9.02 -12.04 14.98
C LEU A 156 -10.38 -11.37 14.78
N VAL A 157 -10.85 -11.28 13.53
CA VAL A 157 -12.19 -10.78 13.15
C VAL A 157 -13.08 -11.90 12.61
N ARG A 158 -12.76 -13.16 12.93
CA ARG A 158 -13.53 -14.36 12.54
C ARG A 158 -13.66 -14.55 11.02
N MET A 159 -12.75 -13.99 10.23
CA MET A 159 -12.67 -14.28 8.80
C MET A 159 -11.94 -15.61 8.57
N ASN A 160 -12.40 -16.38 7.58
CA ASN A 160 -11.79 -17.65 7.22
C ASN A 160 -10.46 -17.42 6.50
N ALA A 161 -9.39 -17.96 7.07
CA ALA A 161 -8.04 -17.77 6.57
C ALA A 161 -7.83 -18.42 5.19
N ASP A 162 -8.40 -19.60 4.96
CA ASP A 162 -8.30 -20.30 3.67
C ASP A 162 -8.97 -19.51 2.54
N LEU A 163 -10.17 -18.96 2.78
CA LEU A 163 -10.87 -18.10 1.83
C LEU A 163 -10.14 -16.78 1.57
N MET A 164 -9.50 -16.20 2.59
CA MET A 164 -8.67 -14.99 2.42
C MET A 164 -7.38 -15.25 1.63
N SER A 165 -7.02 -16.52 1.45
CA SER A 165 -5.79 -16.94 0.78
C SER A 165 -5.97 -17.33 -0.70
N GLN A 166 -7.22 -17.39 -1.17
CA GLN A 166 -7.62 -17.73 -2.54
C GLN A 166 -7.44 -16.54 -3.48
#